data_AF-A0A0M2RDM7-F1
#
_entry.id   AF-A0A0M2RDM7-F1
#
_cell.length_a   1.000
_cell.length_b   1.000
_cell.length_c   1.000
_cell.angle_alpha   90.00
_cell.angle_beta   90.00
_cell.angle_gamma   90.00
#
_symmetry.space_group_name_H-M   'P 1'
#
loop_
_entity.id
_entity.type
_entity.pdbx_description
1 polymer ?
#
loop_
_entity_poly.entity_id
_entity_poly.type
_entity_poly.pdbx_seq_one_letter_code
_entity_poly.pdbx_strand_id
1 'polypeptide(L)'
;MNPKFTLAERVCSGFYFGIVAALSLSIIFADIRLLTPIFLGGLCSGFFIPAAILNPTEYKTLRAIGAGSLTTLCAALITGLLMGVFYESGLKLTNFSNYSYAKLVEQVKMTFFFMGFGAIFAIPYSLIGSIAAIALSHVLTNRRKKYAPEIEPSVFE
;
A
#
# COMPACT_ATOMS: atom_id res chain seq x y z
N MET A 1 15.55 -15.92 -15.81
CA MET A 1 14.51 -14.87 -15.88
C MET A 1 13.96 -14.69 -14.48
N ASN A 2 14.04 -13.50 -13.86
CA ASN A 2 13.56 -13.34 -12.47
C ASN A 2 12.05 -13.60 -12.41
N PRO A 3 11.57 -14.53 -11.57
CA PRO A 3 10.16 -14.86 -11.49
C PRO A 3 9.38 -13.64 -11.00
N LYS A 4 8.32 -13.29 -11.73
CA LYS A 4 7.46 -12.14 -11.40
C LYS A 4 6.17 -12.60 -10.73
N PHE A 5 5.59 -11.70 -9.95
CA PHE A 5 4.23 -11.88 -9.43
C PHE A 5 3.25 -12.01 -10.61
N THR A 6 2.40 -13.02 -10.54
CA THR A 6 1.22 -13.19 -11.38
C THR A 6 0.19 -12.10 -11.07
N LEU A 7 -0.74 -11.86 -11.99
CA LEU A 7 -1.80 -10.89 -11.77
C LEU A 7 -2.64 -11.25 -10.53
N ALA A 8 -2.94 -12.53 -10.33
CA ALA A 8 -3.66 -13.01 -9.14
C ALA A 8 -2.91 -12.70 -7.84
N GLU A 9 -1.60 -12.92 -7.78
CA GLU A 9 -0.78 -12.59 -6.60
C GLU A 9 -0.72 -11.07 -6.35
N ARG A 10 -0.68 -10.25 -7.41
CA ARG A 10 -0.73 -8.79 -7.27
C ARG A 10 -2.07 -8.30 -6.72
N VAL A 11 -3.16 -8.84 -7.25
CA VAL A 11 -4.52 -8.51 -6.76
C VAL A 11 -4.67 -8.95 -5.31
N CYS A 12 -4.25 -10.18 -4.96
CA CYS A 12 -4.31 -10.67 -3.58
C CYS A 12 -3.44 -9.83 -2.64
N SER A 13 -2.23 -9.45 -3.06
CA SER A 13 -1.34 -8.56 -2.32
C SER A 13 -1.98 -7.19 -2.09
N GLY A 14 -2.57 -6.60 -3.13
CA GLY A 14 -3.32 -5.34 -3.03
C GLY A 14 -4.45 -5.43 -2.02
N PHE A 15 -5.33 -6.42 -2.13
CA PHE A 15 -6.42 -6.60 -1.16
C PHE A 15 -5.91 -6.83 0.26
N TYR A 16 -4.87 -7.64 0.43
CA TYR A 16 -4.27 -7.91 1.73
C TYR A 16 -3.76 -6.63 2.40
N PHE A 17 -2.96 -5.83 1.70
CA PHE A 17 -2.45 -4.57 2.24
C PHE A 17 -3.54 -3.50 2.39
N GLY A 18 -4.56 -3.48 1.52
CA GLY A 18 -5.74 -2.64 1.68
C GLY A 18 -6.48 -2.95 2.98
N ILE A 19 -6.72 -4.22 3.28
CA ILE A 19 -7.36 -4.67 4.53
C ILE A 19 -6.48 -4.34 5.74
N VAL A 20 -5.18 -4.66 5.69
CA VAL A 20 -4.25 -4.36 6.79
C VAL A 20 -4.20 -2.85 7.07
N ALA A 21 -4.15 -2.01 6.03
CA ALA A 21 -4.17 -0.56 6.17
C ALA A 21 -5.49 -0.09 6.80
N ALA A 22 -6.63 -0.55 6.30
CA ALA A 22 -7.94 -0.17 6.83
C ALA A 22 -8.12 -0.61 8.30
N LEU A 23 -7.75 -1.84 8.64
CA LEU A 23 -7.85 -2.35 10.01
C LEU A 23 -6.91 -1.62 10.97
N SER A 24 -5.66 -1.41 10.58
CA SER A 24 -4.68 -0.73 11.44
C SER A 24 -5.06 0.72 11.74
N LEU A 25 -5.63 1.44 10.76
CA LEU A 25 -6.10 2.81 10.95
C LEU A 25 -7.52 2.93 11.51
N SER A 26 -8.35 1.88 11.42
CA SER A 26 -9.69 1.87 12.02
C SER A 26 -9.66 2.06 13.54
N ILE A 27 -8.55 1.70 14.18
CA ILE A 27 -8.29 1.92 15.61
C ILE A 27 -8.22 3.43 15.94
N ILE A 28 -7.76 4.24 14.99
CA ILE A 28 -7.59 5.70 15.17
C ILE A 28 -8.78 6.47 14.58
N PHE A 29 -9.31 6.02 13.45
CA PHE A 29 -10.37 6.70 12.72
C PHE A 29 -11.58 5.79 12.56
N ALA A 30 -12.62 6.03 13.36
CA ALA A 30 -13.88 5.28 13.32
C ALA A 30 -14.84 5.74 12.20
N ASP A 31 -14.48 6.77 11.42
CA ASP A 31 -15.32 7.29 10.34
C ASP A 31 -15.14 6.47 9.05
N ILE A 32 -16.23 5.89 8.56
CA ILE A 32 -16.29 5.10 7.32
C ILE A 32 -15.88 5.90 6.08
N ARG A 33 -16.04 7.23 6.12
CA ARG A 33 -15.60 8.14 5.06
C ARG A 33 -14.09 8.22 4.95
N LEU A 34 -13.38 8.00 6.07
CA LEU A 34 -11.92 7.98 6.13
C LEU A 34 -11.36 6.59 5.78
N LEU A 35 -12.11 5.52 6.05
CA LEU A 35 -11.72 4.14 5.73
C LEU A 35 -11.59 3.87 4.23
N THR A 36 -12.43 4.48 3.40
CA THR A 36 -12.39 4.29 1.93
C THR A 36 -11.08 4.76 1.29
N PRO A 37 -10.62 6.02 1.48
CA PRO A 37 -9.33 6.46 0.93
C PRO A 37 -8.14 5.69 1.52
N ILE A 38 -8.21 5.26 2.78
CA ILE A 38 -7.19 4.40 3.40
C ILE A 38 -7.09 3.05 2.69
N PHE A 39 -8.24 2.40 2.48
CA PHE A 39 -8.31 1.12 1.78
C PHE A 39 -7.78 1.24 0.35
N LEU A 40 -8.18 2.28 -0.38
CA LEU A 40 -7.68 2.54 -1.73
C LEU A 40 -6.17 2.81 -1.76
N GLY A 41 -5.67 3.58 -0.78
CA GLY A 41 -4.24 3.82 -0.62
C GLY A 41 -3.46 2.52 -0.43
N GLY A 42 -3.92 1.66 0.49
CA GLY A 42 -3.31 0.35 0.75
C GLY A 42 -3.45 -0.64 -0.41
N LEU A 43 -4.58 -0.62 -1.14
CA LEU A 43 -4.80 -1.47 -2.30
C LEU A 43 -3.86 -1.11 -3.45
N CYS A 44 -3.76 0.18 -3.76
CA CYS A 44 -2.86 0.67 -4.80
C CYS A 44 -1.40 0.36 -4.45
N SER A 45 -0.93 0.72 -3.26
CA SER A 45 0.45 0.46 -2.88
C SER A 45 0.75 -1.04 -2.78
N GLY A 46 -0.17 -1.84 -2.23
CA GLY A 46 -0.04 -3.29 -2.10
C GLY A 46 -0.06 -4.05 -3.43
N PHE A 47 -0.64 -3.47 -4.48
CA PHE A 47 -0.62 -4.05 -5.82
C PHE A 47 0.72 -3.83 -6.52
N PHE A 48 1.30 -2.63 -6.40
CA PHE A 48 2.51 -2.25 -7.14
C PHE A 48 3.81 -2.52 -6.39
N ILE A 49 3.90 -2.17 -5.10
CA ILE A 49 5.17 -2.15 -4.36
C ILE A 49 5.69 -3.57 -4.05
N PRO A 50 4.89 -4.50 -3.48
CA PRO A 50 5.34 -5.86 -3.25
C PRO A 50 5.76 -6.56 -4.55
N ALA A 51 5.04 -6.32 -5.64
CA ALA A 51 5.34 -6.89 -6.95
C ALA A 51 6.64 -6.36 -7.58
N ALA A 52 7.08 -5.16 -7.18
CA ALA A 52 8.31 -4.53 -7.63
C ALA A 52 9.54 -4.93 -6.79
N ILE A 53 9.35 -5.21 -5.50
CA ILE A 53 10.46 -5.41 -4.54
C ILE A 53 10.63 -6.87 -4.12
N LEU A 54 9.53 -7.61 -3.92
CA LEU A 54 9.59 -8.99 -3.46
C LEU A 54 9.93 -9.95 -4.59
N ASN A 55 10.71 -10.97 -4.26
CA ASN A 55 10.91 -12.11 -5.13
C ASN A 55 9.93 -13.22 -4.71
N PRO A 56 9.02 -13.67 -5.59
CA PRO A 56 8.02 -14.66 -5.21
C PRO A 56 8.58 -16.08 -4.97
N THR A 57 9.83 -16.36 -5.37
CA THR A 57 10.48 -17.67 -5.14
C THR A 57 11.51 -17.67 -4.03
N GLU A 58 11.90 -16.49 -3.54
CA GLU A 58 12.98 -16.34 -2.56
C GLU A 58 12.56 -15.42 -1.44
N TYR A 59 12.56 -15.96 -0.22
CA TYR A 59 12.29 -15.18 0.97
C TYR A 59 13.56 -14.44 1.42
N LYS A 60 13.50 -13.10 1.44
CA LYS A 60 14.54 -12.23 2.01
C LYS A 60 13.91 -11.23 2.98
N THR A 61 14.26 -11.33 4.25
CA THR A 61 13.72 -10.49 5.33
C THR A 61 13.92 -8.99 5.06
N LEU A 62 15.12 -8.58 4.63
CA LEU A 62 15.40 -7.16 4.32
C LEU A 62 14.52 -6.63 3.18
N ARG A 63 14.28 -7.43 2.13
CA ARG A 63 13.37 -7.04 1.04
C ARG A 63 11.92 -6.99 1.50
N ALA A 64 11.52 -7.89 2.39
CA ALA A 64 10.18 -7.90 2.98
C ALA A 64 9.93 -6.66 3.85
N ILE A 65 10.87 -6.31 4.73
CA ILE A 65 10.80 -5.09 5.55
C ILE A 65 10.74 -3.86 4.64
N GLY A 66 11.64 -3.75 3.66
CA GLY A 66 11.66 -2.64 2.70
C GLY A 66 10.38 -2.53 1.87
N ALA A 67 9.83 -3.66 1.41
CA ALA A 67 8.56 -3.67 0.70
C ALA A 67 7.41 -3.21 1.60
N GLY A 68 7.36 -3.68 2.85
CA GLY A 68 6.33 -3.32 3.82
C GLY A 68 6.36 -1.84 4.18
N SER A 69 7.54 -1.31 4.53
CA SER A 69 7.71 0.11 4.89
C SER A 69 7.37 1.04 3.73
N LEU A 70 7.83 0.72 2.52
CA LEU A 70 7.54 1.52 1.32
C LEU A 70 6.06 1.42 0.92
N THR A 71 5.43 0.24 1.09
CA THR A 71 4.00 0.05 0.86
C THR A 71 3.18 0.91 1.83
N THR A 72 3.56 0.97 3.11
CA THR A 72 2.87 1.83 4.09
C THR A 72 3.08 3.31 3.86
N LEU A 73 4.29 3.74 3.48
CA LEU A 73 4.55 5.13 3.14
C LEU A 73 3.74 5.56 1.91
N CYS A 74 3.76 4.76 0.85
CA CYS A 74 2.97 5.03 -0.34
C CYS A 74 1.47 5.02 -0.05
N ALA A 75 0.99 4.06 0.76
CA ALA A 75 -0.41 4.02 1.18
C ALA A 75 -0.81 5.31 1.90
N ALA A 76 0.01 5.79 2.84
CA ALA A 76 -0.26 7.00 3.60
C ALA A 76 -0.24 8.26 2.72
N LEU A 77 0.68 8.36 1.76
CA LEU A 77 0.73 9.47 0.81
C LEU A 77 -0.49 9.47 -0.12
N ILE A 78 -0.88 8.31 -0.67
CA ILE A 78 -2.08 8.19 -1.52
C ILE A 78 -3.33 8.51 -0.71
N THR A 79 -3.40 8.02 0.53
CA THR A 79 -4.51 8.34 1.43
C THR A 79 -4.59 9.84 1.68
N GLY A 80 -3.48 10.49 2.07
CA GLY A 80 -3.43 11.94 2.30
C GLY A 80 -3.78 12.75 1.05
N LEU A 81 -3.36 12.28 -0.13
CA LEU A 81 -3.75 12.85 -1.42
C LEU A 81 -5.26 12.77 -1.62
N LEU A 82 -5.85 11.58 -1.45
CA LEU A 82 -7.29 11.38 -1.60
C LEU A 82 -8.08 12.20 -0.56
N MET A 83 -7.61 12.26 0.68
CA MET A 83 -8.22 13.10 1.72
C MET A 83 -8.21 14.56 1.33
N GLY A 84 -7.08 15.12 0.89
CA GLY A 84 -6.98 16.52 0.47
C GLY A 84 -7.83 16.83 -0.77
N VAL A 85 -7.87 15.93 -1.74
CA VAL A 85 -8.68 16.09 -2.95
C VAL A 85 -10.18 16.01 -2.64
N PHE A 86 -10.61 15.15 -1.72
CA PHE A 86 -12.04 14.93 -1.44
C PHE A 86 -12.55 15.57 -0.14
N TYR A 87 -11.72 16.36 0.55
CA TYR A 87 -11.99 16.92 1.88
C TYR A 87 -13.32 17.68 1.97
N GLU A 88 -13.60 18.55 0.99
CA GLU A 88 -14.82 19.36 0.97
C GLU A 88 -15.97 18.72 0.17
N SER A 89 -15.65 17.83 -0.78
CA SER A 89 -16.60 17.42 -1.83
C SER A 89 -17.37 16.14 -1.52
N GLY A 90 -17.03 15.40 -0.45
CA GLY A 90 -17.70 14.16 -0.09
C GLY A 90 -17.76 13.15 -1.24
N LEU A 91 -16.61 12.89 -1.89
CA LEU A 91 -16.48 12.02 -3.08
C LEU A 91 -17.34 12.43 -4.30
N LYS A 92 -17.92 13.63 -4.32
CA LYS A 92 -18.53 14.18 -5.54
C LYS A 92 -17.45 14.88 -6.35
N LEU A 93 -17.26 14.46 -7.61
CA LEU A 93 -16.52 15.23 -8.60
C LEU A 93 -17.25 16.57 -8.78
N THR A 94 -16.73 17.62 -8.16
CA THR A 94 -17.23 18.97 -8.35
C THR A 94 -16.93 19.40 -9.79
N ASN A 95 -17.94 19.91 -10.49
CA ASN A 95 -17.79 20.44 -11.83
C ASN A 95 -16.69 21.52 -11.84
N PHE A 96 -15.59 21.24 -12.55
CA PHE A 96 -14.41 22.11 -12.66
C PHE A 96 -14.69 23.47 -13.34
N SER A 97 -15.90 23.69 -13.87
CA SER A 97 -16.24 24.89 -14.63
C SER A 97 -16.28 26.18 -13.80
N ASN A 98 -16.42 26.09 -12.46
CA ASN A 98 -16.50 27.25 -11.55
C ASN A 98 -15.46 27.19 -10.41
N TYR A 99 -14.30 26.58 -10.65
CA TYR A 99 -13.25 26.49 -9.63
C TYR A 99 -12.45 27.80 -9.56
N SER A 100 -12.71 28.61 -8.52
CA SER A 100 -11.90 29.80 -8.23
C SER A 100 -10.45 29.40 -7.92
N TYR A 101 -9.49 30.17 -8.44
CA TYR A 101 -8.06 29.96 -8.19
C TYR A 101 -7.74 29.91 -6.68
N ALA A 102 -8.44 30.71 -5.87
CA ALA A 102 -8.27 30.69 -4.41
C ALA A 102 -8.61 29.33 -3.78
N LYS A 103 -9.69 28.68 -4.25
CA LYS A 103 -10.10 27.34 -3.77
C LYS A 103 -9.13 26.25 -4.22
N LEU A 104 -8.57 26.37 -5.42
CA LEU A 104 -7.55 25.43 -5.91
C LEU A 104 -6.28 25.50 -5.05
N VAL A 105 -5.81 26.71 -4.73
CA VAL A 105 -4.64 26.92 -3.86
C VAL A 105 -4.89 26.36 -2.45
N GLU A 106 -6.08 26.58 -1.89
CA GLU A 106 -6.46 26.05 -0.58
C GLU A 106 -6.50 24.52 -0.57
N GLN A 107 -7.09 23.90 -1.58
CA GLN A 107 -7.14 22.44 -1.71
C GLN A 107 -5.74 21.81 -1.88
N VAL A 108 -4.86 22.44 -2.66
CA VAL A 108 -3.46 22.01 -2.81
C VAL A 108 -2.73 22.10 -1.47
N LYS A 109 -2.89 23.20 -0.73
CA LYS A 109 -2.29 23.36 0.62
C LYS A 109 -2.79 22.27 1.57
N MET A 110 -4.09 22.02 1.62
CA MET A 110 -4.67 20.98 2.47
C MET A 110 -4.18 19.59 2.06
N THR A 111 -4.01 19.33 0.76
CA THR A 111 -3.46 18.08 0.24
C THR A 111 -2.04 17.85 0.73
N PHE A 112 -1.16 18.84 0.60
CA PHE A 112 0.21 18.74 1.11
C PHE A 112 0.24 18.58 2.63
N PHE A 113 -0.65 19.25 3.36
CA PHE A 113 -0.78 19.10 4.81
C PHE A 113 -1.16 17.66 5.20
N PHE A 114 -2.18 17.08 4.57
CA PHE A 114 -2.60 15.70 4.83
C PHE A 114 -1.55 14.67 4.39
N MET A 115 -0.85 14.90 3.27
CA MET A 115 0.25 14.04 2.85
C MET A 115 1.42 14.10 3.85
N GLY A 116 1.76 15.29 4.36
CA GLY A 116 2.78 15.46 5.39
C GLY A 116 2.41 14.76 6.70
N PHE A 117 1.15 14.91 7.13
CA PHE A 117 0.62 14.17 8.27
C PHE A 117 0.69 12.65 8.03
N GLY A 118 0.25 12.18 6.86
CA GLY A 118 0.35 10.78 6.46
C GLY A 118 1.78 10.25 6.51
N ALA A 119 2.78 11.02 6.06
CA ALA A 119 4.18 10.63 6.09
C ALA A 119 4.72 10.47 7.52
N ILE A 120 4.33 11.35 8.45
CA ILE A 120 4.71 11.24 9.87
C ILE A 120 4.10 9.99 10.50
N PHE A 121 2.81 9.76 10.25
CA PHE A 121 2.12 8.57 10.74
C PHE A 121 2.64 7.28 10.10
N ALA A 122 3.14 7.33 8.86
CA ALA A 122 3.74 6.17 8.21
C ALA A 122 4.92 5.57 8.98
N ILE A 123 5.60 6.35 9.83
CA ILE A 123 6.73 5.87 10.64
C ILE A 123 6.29 4.74 11.60
N PRO A 124 5.36 4.94 12.56
CA PRO A 124 4.87 3.85 13.39
C PRO A 124 4.11 2.78 12.59
N TYR A 125 3.39 3.16 11.53
CA TYR A 125 2.68 2.20 10.69
C TYR A 125 3.60 1.28 9.87
N SER A 126 4.83 1.71 9.61
CA SER A 126 5.82 0.91 8.87
C SER A 126 6.18 -0.40 9.56
N LEU A 127 6.07 -0.47 10.89
CA LEU A 127 6.24 -1.71 11.65
C LEU A 127 5.16 -2.73 11.29
N ILE A 128 3.90 -2.29 11.25
CA ILE A 128 2.75 -3.12 10.87
C ILE A 128 2.88 -3.55 9.40
N GLY A 129 3.24 -2.62 8.52
CA GLY A 129 3.50 -2.90 7.11
C GLY A 129 4.62 -3.91 6.88
N SER A 130 5.71 -3.80 7.64
CA SER A 130 6.86 -4.70 7.56
C SER A 130 6.49 -6.12 7.99
N ILE A 131 5.77 -6.27 9.11
CA ILE A 131 5.28 -7.57 9.58
C ILE A 131 4.32 -8.18 8.54
N ALA A 132 3.41 -7.37 7.99
CA ALA A 132 2.47 -7.82 6.97
C ALA A 132 3.20 -8.30 5.70
N ALA A 133 4.24 -7.57 5.27
CA ALA A 133 5.05 -7.94 4.11
C ALA A 133 5.93 -9.18 4.34
N ILE A 134 6.45 -9.36 5.56
CA ILE A 134 7.16 -10.58 5.98
C ILE A 134 6.22 -11.78 5.86
N ALA A 135 5.02 -11.68 6.43
CA ALA A 135 4.03 -12.75 6.36
C ALA A 135 3.63 -13.08 4.92
N LEU A 136 3.36 -12.06 4.10
CA LEU A 136 3.03 -12.23 2.69
C LEU A 136 4.18 -12.92 1.93
N SER A 137 5.41 -12.42 2.08
CA SER A 137 6.60 -12.97 1.42
C SER A 137 6.84 -14.44 1.78
N HIS A 138 6.69 -14.77 3.06
CA HIS A 138 6.83 -16.14 3.55
C HIS A 138 5.75 -17.08 2.98
N VAL A 139 4.47 -16.66 3.03
CA VAL A 139 3.35 -17.45 2.49
C VAL A 139 3.49 -17.67 0.99
N LEU A 140 3.88 -16.63 0.25
CA LEU A 140 3.98 -16.67 -1.20
C LEU A 140 5.15 -17.55 -1.66
N THR A 141 6.30 -17.43 -0.99
CA THR A 141 7.46 -18.30 -1.23
C THR A 141 7.11 -19.77 -0.95
N ASN A 142 6.45 -20.06 0.18
CA ASN A 142 6.06 -21.43 0.54
C ASN A 142 5.03 -22.02 -0.43
N ARG A 143 4.06 -21.22 -0.89
CA ARG A 143 3.13 -21.66 -1.93
C ARG A 143 3.85 -21.97 -3.23
N ARG A 144 4.74 -21.11 -3.70
CA ARG A 144 5.48 -21.35 -4.94
C ARG A 144 6.35 -22.59 -4.85
N LYS A 145 7.07 -22.81 -3.75
CA LYS A 145 7.82 -24.06 -3.51
C LYS A 145 6.95 -25.31 -3.55
N LYS A 146 5.70 -25.23 -3.08
CA LYS A 146 4.76 -26.37 -3.07
C LYS A 146 4.16 -26.69 -4.45
N TYR A 147 3.88 -25.68 -5.27
CA TYR A 147 3.20 -25.84 -6.56
C TYR A 147 4.15 -25.89 -7.77
N ALA A 148 5.34 -25.33 -7.65
CA ALA A 148 6.41 -25.41 -8.63
C ALA A 148 7.73 -25.55 -7.86
N PRO A 149 8.05 -26.76 -7.34
CA PRO A 149 9.37 -27.02 -6.79
C PRO A 149 10.36 -26.89 -7.94
N GLU A 150 10.93 -25.70 -8.12
CA GLU A 150 12.19 -25.57 -8.84
C GLU A 150 13.14 -26.54 -8.16
N ILE A 151 13.62 -27.51 -8.94
CA ILE A 151 14.64 -28.48 -8.57
C ILE A 151 15.67 -27.74 -7.71
N GLU A 152 15.84 -28.23 -6.49
CA GLU A 152 16.75 -27.65 -5.51
C GLU A 152 18.08 -27.31 -6.17
N PRO A 153 18.65 -26.11 -5.96
CA PRO A 153 20.05 -25.87 -6.27
C PRO A 153 20.90 -26.57 -5.20
N SER A 154 20.77 -27.89 -5.09
CA SER A 154 21.65 -28.81 -4.39
C SER A 154 22.56 -29.56 -5.37
N VAL A 155 22.58 -29.17 -6.65
CA VAL A 155 23.34 -29.85 -7.72
C VAL A 155 24.48 -29.01 -8.31
N PHE A 156 24.59 -27.71 -8.01
CA PHE A 156 25.77 -26.93 -8.41
C PHE A 156 26.18 -25.94 -7.31
N GLU A 157 27.18 -26.40 -6.55
CA GLU A 157 28.09 -25.70 -5.61
C GLU A 157 27.61 -25.45 -4.18
#